data_AF-B7K6G0-F1
#
_entry.id   AF-B7K6G0-F1
#
_cell.length_a   1.000
_cell.length_b   1.000
_cell.length_c   1.000
_cell.angle_alpha   90.00
_cell.angle_beta   90.00
_cell.angle_gamma   90.00
#
_symmetry.space_group_name_H-M   'P 1'
#
loop_
_entity.id
_entity.type
_entity.pdbx_description
1 polymer ?
#
loop_
_entity_poly.entity_id
_entity_poly.type
_entity_poly.pdbx_seq_one_letter_code
_entity_poly.pdbx_strand_id
1 'polypeptide(L)'
;MPDGEPFPTLVTPSTPQLKKTVKLRAKNCCEYCYSQEKFATQSFSIEHIYPVSKGGQTKLDNLALACQGCNNHKYNKTEAIDPLTGETTPLYHPRQQHWSDHFSWSNDYTLIVGLTPTGRVTVELLRLNREGLVNLRRILYPMGEHPPNSE
;
A
#
# COMPACT_ATOMS: atom_id res chain seq x y z
N MET A 1 -24.90 3.32 -37.05
CA MET A 1 -24.41 3.45 -35.66
C MET A 1 -25.04 2.32 -34.88
N PRO A 2 -24.29 1.38 -34.28
CA PRO A 2 -24.87 0.47 -33.30
C PRO A 2 -24.75 1.07 -31.90
N ASP A 3 -25.79 0.81 -31.13
CA ASP A 3 -26.08 1.32 -29.81
C ASP A 3 -25.00 0.95 -28.78
N GLY A 4 -24.59 1.94 -27.99
CA GLY A 4 -23.67 1.77 -26.88
C GLY A 4 -24.36 1.08 -25.71
N GLU A 5 -24.18 -0.23 -25.62
CA GLU A 5 -24.46 -1.00 -24.40
C GLU A 5 -23.59 -0.45 -23.24
N PRO A 6 -24.16 -0.17 -22.06
CA PRO A 6 -23.39 0.29 -20.91
C PRO A 6 -22.55 -0.88 -20.37
N PHE A 7 -21.22 -0.75 -20.39
CA PHE A 7 -20.33 -1.67 -19.70
C PHE A 7 -20.72 -1.78 -18.22
N PRO A 8 -21.12 -2.95 -17.70
CA PRO A 8 -21.41 -3.09 -16.30
C PRO A 8 -20.09 -3.22 -15.54
N THR A 9 -19.54 -2.11 -15.05
CA THR A 9 -18.49 -2.18 -14.01
C THR A 9 -19.14 -2.60 -12.70
N LEU A 10 -19.41 -3.90 -12.56
CA LEU A 10 -19.82 -4.51 -11.30
C LEU A 10 -18.61 -4.50 -10.36
N VAL A 11 -18.36 -3.36 -9.72
CA VAL A 11 -17.45 -3.29 -8.58
C VAL A 11 -18.12 -4.05 -7.45
N THR A 12 -17.75 -5.32 -7.24
CA THR A 12 -18.28 -6.08 -6.10
C THR A 12 -17.72 -5.46 -4.83
N PRO A 13 -18.56 -4.87 -3.95
CA PRO A 13 -18.07 -4.29 -2.71
C PRO A 13 -17.52 -5.39 -1.81
N SER A 14 -16.45 -5.09 -1.07
CA SER A 14 -15.89 -6.04 -0.10
C SER A 14 -16.89 -6.28 1.04
N THR A 15 -17.17 -7.56 1.32
CA THR A 15 -18.05 -7.95 2.43
C THR A 15 -17.41 -7.61 3.78
N PRO A 16 -18.20 -7.40 4.86
CA PRO A 16 -17.66 -7.15 6.20
C PRO A 16 -16.66 -8.22 6.65
N GLN A 17 -16.91 -9.49 6.32
CA GLN A 17 -16.01 -10.61 6.62
C GLN A 17 -14.68 -10.49 5.87
N LEU A 18 -14.72 -10.08 4.59
CA LEU A 18 -13.53 -9.85 3.78
C LEU A 18 -12.69 -8.70 4.34
N LYS A 19 -13.35 -7.59 4.72
CA LYS A 19 -12.68 -6.44 5.36
C LYS A 19 -11.99 -6.85 6.67
N LYS A 20 -12.68 -7.61 7.52
CA LYS A 20 -12.11 -8.14 8.78
C LYS A 20 -10.90 -9.03 8.52
N THR A 21 -10.99 -9.92 7.53
CA THR A 21 -9.88 -10.82 7.16
C THR A 21 -8.64 -10.05 6.71
N VAL A 22 -8.82 -9.05 5.84
CA VAL A 22 -7.71 -8.21 5.37
C VAL A 22 -7.08 -7.42 6.53
N LYS A 23 -7.90 -6.82 7.40
CA LYS A 23 -7.40 -6.07 8.57
C LYS A 23 -6.59 -6.92 9.54
N LEU A 24 -7.09 -8.11 9.86
CA LEU A 24 -6.41 -9.05 10.75
C LEU A 24 -5.07 -9.52 10.16
N ARG A 25 -5.06 -9.92 8.88
CA ARG A 25 -3.83 -10.31 8.18
C ARG A 25 -2.79 -9.19 8.18
N ALA A 26 -3.23 -7.95 7.96
CA ALA A 26 -2.36 -6.78 7.94
C ALA A 26 -1.96 -6.29 9.35
N LYS A 27 -2.40 -6.96 10.43
CA LYS A 27 -2.22 -6.52 11.83
C LYS A 27 -2.63 -5.06 12.05
N ASN A 28 -3.71 -4.63 11.37
CA ASN A 28 -4.18 -3.24 11.34
C ASN A 28 -3.11 -2.21 10.93
N CYS A 29 -2.12 -2.62 10.12
CA CYS A 29 -1.09 -1.75 9.56
C CYS A 29 -1.33 -1.55 8.06
N CYS A 30 -1.00 -0.37 7.53
CA CYS A 30 -0.99 -0.16 6.09
C CYS A 30 0.11 -1.05 5.48
N GLU A 31 -0.26 -1.88 4.51
CA GLU A 31 0.63 -2.88 3.92
C GLU A 31 1.71 -2.30 3.00
N TYR A 32 1.72 -0.97 2.82
CA TYR A 32 2.75 -0.23 2.07
C TYR A 32 3.67 0.57 2.99
N CYS A 33 3.11 1.47 3.81
CA CYS A 33 3.90 2.40 4.62
C CYS A 33 4.05 1.99 6.09
N TYR A 34 3.43 0.90 6.51
CA TYR A 34 3.47 0.37 7.87
C TYR A 34 2.92 1.33 8.94
N SER A 35 2.14 2.36 8.54
CA SER A 35 1.38 3.18 9.49
C SER A 35 0.32 2.31 10.16
N GLN A 36 0.16 2.42 11.48
CA GLN A 36 -0.82 1.65 12.24
C GLN A 36 -2.16 2.38 12.29
N GLU A 37 -3.27 1.67 12.04
CA GLU A 37 -4.62 2.24 12.05
C GLU A 37 -4.97 2.81 13.44
N LYS A 38 -4.44 2.25 14.53
CA LYS A 38 -4.68 2.73 15.91
C LYS A 38 -4.17 4.16 16.19
N PHE A 39 -3.23 4.66 15.37
CA PHE A 39 -2.70 6.02 15.47
C PHE A 39 -3.20 6.94 14.36
N ALA A 40 -4.11 6.45 13.50
CA ALA A 40 -4.65 7.22 12.40
C ALA A 40 -5.93 7.95 12.79
N THR A 41 -6.07 9.18 12.29
CA THR A 41 -7.32 9.97 12.42
C THR A 41 -8.41 9.55 11.44
N GLN A 42 -8.07 8.69 10.48
CA GLN A 42 -8.96 8.22 9.42
C GLN A 42 -8.88 6.70 9.32
N SER A 43 -10.02 6.07 9.07
CA SER A 43 -10.10 4.64 8.78
C SER A 43 -9.31 4.28 7.53
N PHE A 44 -8.71 3.09 7.53
CA PHE A 44 -8.01 2.57 6.36
C PHE A 44 -8.99 1.96 5.36
N SER A 45 -8.62 1.98 4.09
CA SER A 45 -9.38 1.39 2.99
C SER A 45 -8.90 -0.03 2.71
N ILE A 46 -9.82 -0.90 2.30
CA ILE A 46 -9.47 -2.13 1.61
C ILE A 46 -9.33 -1.78 0.14
N GLU A 47 -8.11 -1.71 -0.35
CA GLU A 47 -7.82 -1.36 -1.73
C GLU A 47 -7.52 -2.59 -2.58
N HIS A 48 -7.64 -2.43 -3.90
CA HIS A 48 -7.21 -3.41 -4.87
C HIS A 48 -5.77 -3.12 -5.30
N ILE A 49 -4.90 -4.11 -5.15
CA ILE A 49 -3.48 -4.00 -5.51
C ILE A 49 -3.38 -3.85 -7.04
N TYR A 50 -4.02 -4.75 -7.77
CA TYR A 50 -4.36 -4.56 -9.18
C TYR A 50 -5.76 -3.91 -9.28
N PRO A 51 -5.88 -2.67 -9.77
CA PRO A 51 -7.13 -1.90 -9.71
C PRO A 51 -8.28 -2.51 -10.49
N VAL A 52 -9.52 -2.34 -10.01
CA VAL A 52 -10.74 -2.77 -10.71
C VAL A 52 -10.87 -2.14 -12.10
N SER A 53 -10.46 -0.87 -12.25
CA SER A 53 -10.45 -0.17 -13.55
C SER A 53 -9.52 -0.80 -14.58
N LYS A 54 -8.61 -1.68 -14.17
CA LYS A 54 -7.73 -2.47 -15.05
C LYS A 54 -8.13 -3.96 -15.10
N GLY A 55 -9.29 -4.33 -14.55
CA GLY A 55 -9.78 -5.72 -14.49
C GLY A 55 -9.46 -6.48 -13.20
N GLY A 56 -8.99 -5.78 -12.16
CA GLY A 56 -8.73 -6.38 -10.85
C GLY A 56 -9.96 -6.94 -10.17
N GLN A 57 -9.83 -8.14 -9.61
CA GLN A 57 -10.92 -8.84 -8.94
C GLN A 57 -10.94 -8.52 -7.44
N THR A 58 -12.13 -8.50 -6.83
CA THR A 58 -12.29 -8.39 -5.36
C THR A 58 -12.02 -9.75 -4.70
N LYS A 59 -10.75 -10.14 -4.61
CA LYS A 59 -10.29 -11.41 -4.02
C LYS A 59 -9.15 -11.17 -3.01
N LEU A 60 -9.01 -12.04 -2.02
CA LEU A 60 -8.05 -11.85 -0.91
C LEU A 60 -6.58 -11.65 -1.37
N ASP A 61 -6.22 -12.28 -2.49
CA ASP A 61 -4.91 -12.20 -3.16
C ASP A 61 -4.68 -10.87 -3.91
N ASN A 62 -5.74 -10.08 -4.12
CA ASN A 62 -5.68 -8.78 -4.77
C ASN A 62 -6.09 -7.63 -3.83
N LEU A 63 -6.35 -7.90 -2.55
CA LEU A 63 -6.76 -6.88 -1.59
C LEU A 63 -5.65 -6.57 -0.58
N ALA A 64 -5.45 -5.29 -0.31
CA ALA A 64 -4.53 -4.79 0.71
C ALA A 64 -5.22 -3.80 1.66
N LEU A 65 -4.77 -3.76 2.91
CA LEU A 65 -5.13 -2.68 3.82
C LEU A 65 -4.24 -1.46 3.53
N ALA A 66 -4.84 -0.33 3.16
CA ALA A 66 -4.11 0.89 2.85
C ALA A 66 -4.62 2.09 3.63
N CYS A 67 -3.69 2.89 4.18
CA CYS A 67 -4.05 4.21 4.67
C CYS A 67 -4.50 5.10 3.50
N GLN A 68 -5.31 6.13 3.79
CA GLN A 68 -5.82 7.05 2.77
C GLN A 68 -4.69 7.67 1.93
N GLY A 69 -3.56 8.01 2.55
CA GLY A 69 -2.41 8.54 1.84
C GLY A 69 -1.89 7.58 0.75
N CYS A 70 -1.57 6.33 1.10
CA CYS A 70 -1.04 5.37 0.13
C CYS A 70 -2.06 5.02 -0.95
N ASN A 71 -3.32 4.77 -0.55
CA ASN A 71 -4.41 4.48 -1.47
C ASN A 71 -4.62 5.60 -2.50
N ASN A 72 -4.60 6.87 -2.06
CA ASN A 72 -4.82 8.01 -2.95
C ASN A 72 -3.64 8.27 -3.89
N HIS A 73 -2.39 8.10 -3.44
CA HIS A 73 -1.22 8.27 -4.31
C HIS A 73 -1.13 7.15 -5.36
N LYS A 74 -1.41 5.91 -4.94
CA LYS A 74 -1.46 4.75 -5.83
C LYS A 74 -2.60 4.88 -6.83
N TYR A 75 -3.82 5.18 -6.36
CA TYR A 75 -5.03 5.27 -7.18
C TYR A 75 -5.16 4.03 -8.10
N ASN A 76 -5.11 4.22 -9.42
CA ASN A 76 -5.17 3.16 -10.42
C ASN A 76 -3.79 2.76 -11.00
N LYS A 77 -2.68 3.24 -10.41
CA LYS A 77 -1.32 2.95 -10.88
C LYS A 77 -0.88 1.59 -10.39
N THR A 78 -0.13 0.90 -11.25
CA THR A 78 0.45 -0.44 -11.03
C THR A 78 1.95 -0.46 -11.24
N GLU A 79 2.51 0.62 -11.79
CA GLU A 79 3.90 0.79 -12.15
C GLU A 79 4.25 2.28 -12.12
N ALA A 80 5.55 2.58 -12.07
CA ALA A 80 6.10 3.92 -12.24
C ALA A 80 7.51 3.83 -12.81
N ILE A 81 8.08 4.97 -13.22
CA ILE A 81 9.46 5.04 -13.70
C ILE A 81 10.41 4.99 -12.49
N ASP A 82 11.38 4.08 -12.50
CA ASP A 82 12.44 4.03 -11.49
C ASP A 82 13.33 5.27 -11.61
N PRO A 83 13.43 6.11 -10.57
CA PRO A 83 14.23 7.33 -10.63
C PRO A 83 15.73 7.06 -10.87
N LEU A 84 16.21 5.84 -10.61
CA LEU A 84 17.62 5.49 -10.82
C LEU A 84 17.90 5.02 -12.26
N THR A 85 17.03 4.18 -12.83
CA THR A 85 17.30 3.54 -14.14
C THR A 85 16.53 4.19 -15.29
N GLY A 86 15.46 4.92 -15.00
CA GLY A 86 14.55 5.44 -16.02
C GLY A 86 13.59 4.39 -16.61
N GLU A 87 13.61 3.16 -16.10
CA GLU A 87 12.77 2.07 -16.61
C GLU A 87 11.41 2.02 -15.90
N THR A 88 10.36 1.70 -16.65
CA THR A 88 9.04 1.42 -16.07
C THR A 88 9.11 0.13 -15.27
N THR A 89 8.81 0.22 -13.97
CA THR A 89 8.91 -0.88 -13.01
C THR A 89 7.59 -1.06 -12.25
N PRO A 90 7.14 -2.30 -12.01
CA PRO A 90 5.93 -2.56 -11.23
C PRO A 90 6.07 -2.11 -9.77
N LEU A 91 4.96 -1.65 -9.20
CA LEU A 91 4.83 -1.34 -7.78
C LEU A 91 4.82 -2.62 -6.94
N TYR A 92 5.17 -2.47 -5.66
CA TYR A 92 5.19 -3.56 -4.71
C TYR A 92 3.82 -4.22 -4.53
N HIS A 93 3.80 -5.55 -4.58
CA HIS A 93 2.61 -6.37 -4.44
C HIS A 93 2.66 -7.19 -3.13
N PRO A 94 2.01 -6.74 -2.04
CA PRO A 94 2.16 -7.35 -0.69
C PRO A 94 1.64 -8.79 -0.57
N ARG A 95 1.01 -9.33 -1.62
CA ARG A 95 0.55 -10.73 -1.70
C ARG A 95 1.45 -11.65 -2.50
N GLN A 96 2.41 -11.09 -3.26
CA GLN A 96 3.29 -11.84 -4.15
C GLN A 96 4.77 -11.64 -3.82
N GLN A 97 5.08 -10.63 -3.01
CA GLN A 97 6.44 -10.22 -2.68
C GLN A 97 6.61 -10.09 -1.17
N HIS A 98 7.83 -10.34 -0.69
CA HIS A 98 8.19 -10.11 0.71
C HIS A 98 8.71 -8.69 0.88
N TRP A 99 8.30 -8.03 1.97
CA TRP A 99 8.67 -6.64 2.21
C TRP A 99 10.19 -6.47 2.35
N SER A 100 10.85 -7.40 3.05
CA SER A 100 12.30 -7.39 3.30
C SER A 100 13.15 -7.51 2.04
N ASP A 101 12.61 -8.05 0.94
CA ASP A 101 13.33 -8.18 -0.32
C ASP A 101 13.42 -6.85 -1.06
N HIS A 102 12.43 -5.96 -0.83
CA HIS A 102 12.30 -4.70 -1.56
C HIS A 102 12.59 -3.48 -0.71
N PHE A 103 12.50 -3.59 0.61
CA PHE A 103 12.58 -2.47 1.53
C PHE A 103 13.41 -2.79 2.77
N SER A 104 13.96 -1.74 3.36
CA SER A 104 14.49 -1.74 4.72
C SER A 104 14.08 -0.46 5.44
N TRP A 105 14.17 -0.47 6.77
CA TRP A 105 14.10 0.75 7.56
C TRP A 105 15.47 1.45 7.55
N SER A 106 15.48 2.78 7.61
CA SER A 106 16.69 3.53 7.97
C SER A 106 17.13 3.20 9.39
N ASN A 107 18.38 3.53 9.74
CA ASN A 107 18.94 3.24 11.07
C ASN A 107 18.14 3.85 12.23
N ASP A 108 17.46 4.97 11.99
CA ASP A 108 16.59 5.65 12.96
C ASP A 108 15.11 5.23 12.84
N TYR A 109 14.80 4.26 11.97
CA TYR A 109 13.46 3.75 11.67
C TYR A 109 12.44 4.81 11.23
N THR A 110 12.89 5.97 10.72
CA THR A 110 11.95 7.00 10.26
C THR A 110 11.65 6.92 8.76
N LEU A 111 12.54 6.31 7.98
CA LEU A 111 12.44 6.20 6.52
C LEU A 111 12.33 4.74 6.08
N ILE A 112 11.52 4.52 5.05
CA ILE A 112 11.53 3.29 4.25
C ILE A 112 12.49 3.48 3.08
N VAL A 113 13.51 2.64 3.00
CA VAL A 113 14.53 2.65 1.94
C VAL A 113 14.18 1.56 0.92
N GLY A 114 14.03 1.94 -0.35
CA GLY A 114 13.81 1.01 -1.45
C GLY A 114 15.11 0.36 -1.92
N LEU A 115 15.24 -0.95 -1.74
CA LEU A 115 16.45 -1.73 -2.06
C LEU A 115 16.52 -2.18 -3.53
N THR A 116 15.36 -2.29 -4.16
CA THR A 116 15.18 -2.77 -5.55
C THR A 116 14.48 -1.71 -6.38
N PRO A 117 14.48 -1.83 -7.73
CA PRO A 117 13.64 -0.97 -8.59
C PRO A 117 12.20 -0.87 -8.08
N THR A 118 11.54 -2.02 -7.82
CA THR A 118 10.17 -2.08 -7.26
C THR A 118 10.05 -1.33 -5.93
N GLY A 119 11.03 -1.48 -5.04
CA GLY A 119 11.06 -0.75 -3.78
C GLY A 119 11.15 0.76 -3.98
N ARG A 120 12.08 1.23 -4.81
CA ARG A 120 12.28 2.66 -5.09
C ARG A 120 11.05 3.29 -5.73
N VAL A 121 10.48 2.68 -6.77
CA VAL A 121 9.26 3.20 -7.42
C VAL A 121 8.08 3.24 -6.46
N THR A 122 7.97 2.27 -5.56
CA THR A 122 6.88 2.26 -4.57
C THR A 122 7.07 3.36 -3.53
N VAL A 123 8.29 3.54 -2.99
CA VAL A 123 8.61 4.61 -2.04
C VAL A 123 8.27 5.98 -2.64
N GLU A 124 8.71 6.22 -3.87
CA GLU A 124 8.53 7.50 -4.56
C GLU A 124 7.07 7.74 -4.92
N LEU A 125 6.44 6.80 -5.63
CA LEU A 125 5.08 6.98 -6.13
C LEU A 125 4.05 7.11 -5.00
N LEU A 126 4.12 6.24 -3.99
CA LEU A 126 3.18 6.26 -2.86
C LEU A 126 3.57 7.27 -1.77
N ARG A 127 4.72 7.94 -1.95
CA ARG A 127 5.32 8.86 -0.97
C ARG A 127 5.35 8.23 0.43
N LEU A 128 5.99 7.06 0.52
CA LEU A 128 6.07 6.28 1.76
C LEU A 128 6.85 7.00 2.88
N ASN A 129 7.60 8.05 2.52
CA ASN A 129 8.36 8.93 3.42
C ASN A 129 7.85 10.37 3.41
N ARG A 130 6.57 10.61 3.09
CA ARG A 130 5.96 11.94 3.27
C ARG A 130 6.07 12.39 4.73
N GLU A 131 6.21 13.70 4.94
CA GLU A 131 6.53 14.32 6.23
C GLU A 131 5.69 13.77 7.40
N GLY A 132 4.37 13.68 7.25
CA GLY A 132 3.49 13.18 8.31
C GLY A 132 3.79 11.74 8.76
N LEU A 133 4.23 10.86 7.86
CA LEU A 133 4.63 9.50 8.22
C LEU A 133 5.97 9.49 8.96
N VAL A 134 6.94 10.27 8.48
CA VAL A 134 8.27 10.37 9.10
C VAL A 134 8.13 10.95 10.51
N ASN A 135 7.33 11.99 10.69
CA ASN A 135 7.06 12.60 11.99
C ASN A 135 6.35 11.62 12.94
N LEU A 136 5.37 10.85 12.45
CA LEU A 136 4.70 9.83 13.25
C LEU A 136 5.68 8.74 13.70
N ARG A 137 6.50 8.19 12.80
CA ARG A 137 7.50 7.17 13.13
C ARG A 137 8.52 7.69 14.14
N ARG A 138 8.98 8.94 14.00
CA ARG A 138 9.91 9.58 14.93
C ARG A 138 9.35 9.67 16.36
N ILE A 139 8.05 9.89 16.52
CA ILE A 139 7.40 9.95 17.83
C ILE A 139 7.18 8.53 18.39
N LEU A 140 6.78 7.58 17.55
CA LEU A 140 6.44 6.22 17.98
C LEU A 140 7.64 5.32 18.25
N TYR A 141 8.76 5.52 17.55
CA TYR A 141 9.98 4.72 17.71
C TYR A 141 10.51 4.70 19.16
N PRO A 142 10.76 5.85 19.83
CA PRO A 142 11.21 5.85 21.21
C PRO A 142 10.17 5.31 22.21
N MET A 143 8.90 5.24 21.82
CA MET A 143 7.83 4.65 22.64
C MET A 143 7.73 3.12 22.48
N GLY A 144 8.58 2.50 21.65
CA GLY A 144 8.52 1.06 21.34
C GLY A 144 7.30 0.67 20.49
N GLU A 145 6.62 1.64 19.89
CA GLU A 145 5.43 1.42 19.07
C GLU A 145 5.75 1.36 17.57
N HIS A 146 6.97 1.73 17.17
CA HIS A 146 7.48 1.62 15.80
C HIS A 146 8.90 1.02 15.80
N PRO A 147 9.30 0.24 14.78
CA PRO A 147 8.45 -0.37 13.73
C PRO A 147 7.33 -1.21 14.34
N PRO A 148 6.16 -1.33 13.70
CA PRO A 148 5.12 -2.21 14.23
C PRO A 148 5.69 -3.63 14.29
N ASN A 149 5.28 -4.42 15.30
CA ASN A 149 5.69 -5.81 15.46
C ASN A 149 5.23 -6.65 14.26
N SER A 150 6.02 -6.62 13.20
CA SER A 150 5.88 -7.45 12.02
C SER A 150 6.89 -8.59 12.11
N GLU A 151 6.73 -9.42 13.14
CA GLU A 151 6.97 -10.86 13.00
C GLU A 151 5.62 -11.56 12.87
#